data_AF-A0A7X8XH45-F1
#
_entry.id   AF-A0A7X8XH45-F1
#
_cell.length_a   1.000
_cell.length_b   1.000
_cell.length_c   1.000
_cell.angle_alpha   90.00
_cell.angle_beta   90.00
_cell.angle_gamma   90.00
#
_symmetry.space_group_name_H-M   'P 1'
#
loop_
_entity.id
_entity.type
_entity.pdbx_description
1 polymer ?
#
loop_
_entity_poly.entity_id
_entity_poly.type
_entity_poly.pdbx_seq_one_letter_code
_entity_poly.pdbx_strand_id
1 'polypeptide(L)'
;LSTIEGFEALISRFETLIGLNKLKGMHLNDAKSEPGSRLDRHASLGAGTIGWQTFDHIASDERFANMPLVLETIDESLWAAEVARLRGRTSHG
;
A
#
# COMPACT_ATOMS: atom_id res chain seq x y z
N LEU A 1 -8.92 5.84 1.47
CA LEU A 1 -7.64 5.11 1.32
C LEU A 1 -6.78 5.19 2.57
N SER A 2 -6.57 6.38 3.14
CA SER A 2 -5.76 6.60 4.37
C SER A 2 -6.36 6.03 5.68
N THR A 3 -7.43 5.23 5.58
CA THR A 3 -7.99 4.45 6.69
C THR A 3 -8.24 3.03 6.20
N ILE A 4 -8.33 2.07 7.11
CA ILE A 4 -8.61 0.67 6.78
C ILE A 4 -9.97 0.57 6.08
N GLU A 5 -11.00 1.23 6.59
CA GLU A 5 -12.34 1.25 5.98
C GLU A 5 -12.31 1.84 4.58
N GLY A 6 -11.54 2.91 4.39
CA GLY A 6 -11.37 3.56 3.11
C GLY A 6 -10.55 2.73 2.12
N PHE A 7 -9.69 1.82 2.59
CA PHE A 7 -9.00 0.83 1.76
C PHE A 7 -9.94 -0.31 1.38
N GLU A 8 -10.69 -0.89 2.33
CA GLU A 8 -11.65 -1.96 2.05
C GLU A 8 -12.73 -1.51 1.06
N ALA A 9 -13.23 -0.28 1.20
CA ALA A 9 -14.18 0.29 0.24
C ALA A 9 -13.58 0.42 -1.17
N LEU A 10 -12.29 0.76 -1.28
CA LEU A 10 -11.59 0.80 -2.56
C LEU A 10 -11.48 -0.60 -3.17
N ILE A 11 -11.05 -1.59 -2.39
CA ILE A 11 -10.87 -2.96 -2.86
C ILE A 11 -12.21 -3.58 -3.28
N SER A 12 -13.28 -3.38 -2.51
CA SER A 12 -14.63 -3.84 -2.87
C SER A 12 -15.11 -3.21 -4.17
N ARG A 13 -14.85 -1.91 -4.37
CA ARG A 13 -15.17 -1.22 -5.62
C ARG A 13 -14.34 -1.73 -6.80
N PHE A 14 -13.06 -2.02 -6.60
CA PHE A 14 -12.19 -2.59 -7.62
C PHE A 14 -12.67 -3.98 -8.05
N GLU A 15 -13.01 -4.85 -7.08
CA GLU A 15 -13.58 -6.16 -7.36
C GLU A 15 -14.85 -6.06 -8.21
N THR A 16 -15.75 -5.14 -7.85
CA THR A 16 -17.02 -4.95 -8.57
C THR A 16 -16.83 -4.46 -10.00
N LEU A 17 -15.86 -3.55 -10.23
CA LEU A 17 -15.69 -2.89 -11.52
C LEU A 17 -14.74 -3.62 -12.47
N ILE A 18 -13.74 -4.31 -11.93
CA ILE A 18 -12.59 -4.84 -12.69
C ILE A 18 -12.35 -6.32 -12.35
N GLY A 19 -12.52 -6.70 -11.08
CA GLY A 19 -12.18 -8.02 -10.55
C GLY A 19 -10.73 -8.10 -10.08
N LEU A 20 -10.52 -8.56 -8.85
CA LEU A 20 -9.19 -8.73 -8.23
C LEU A 20 -8.35 -9.78 -8.95
N ASN A 21 -8.97 -10.70 -9.68
CA ASN A 21 -8.25 -11.62 -10.57
C ASN A 21 -7.42 -10.90 -11.66
N LYS A 22 -7.73 -9.64 -11.98
CA LYS A 22 -6.98 -8.78 -12.90
C LYS A 22 -5.92 -7.93 -12.20
N LEU A 23 -5.94 -7.81 -10.87
CA LEU A 23 -4.90 -7.11 -10.13
C LEU A 23 -3.63 -7.98 -10.09
N LYS A 24 -2.52 -7.46 -10.65
CA LYS A 24 -1.26 -8.21 -10.82
C LYS A 24 -0.10 -7.67 -9.99
N GLY A 25 -0.27 -6.53 -9.34
CA GLY A 25 0.76 -5.85 -8.57
C GLY A 25 0.19 -4.59 -7.93
N MET A 26 0.87 -4.10 -6.89
CA MET A 26 0.59 -2.81 -6.28
C MET A 26 1.87 -2.03 -6.08
N HIS A 27 1.82 -0.73 -6.35
CA HIS A 27 2.87 0.20 -5.93
C HIS A 27 2.47 0.78 -4.57
N LEU A 28 3.35 0.67 -3.59
CA LEU A 28 3.15 1.16 -2.24
C LEU A 28 3.97 2.42 -2.02
N ASN A 29 3.27 3.56 -2.09
CA ASN A 29 3.85 4.88 -1.91
C ASN A 29 3.00 5.63 -0.88
N ASP A 30 3.64 6.26 0.10
CA ASP A 30 2.94 7.25 0.93
C ASP A 30 2.77 8.55 0.14
N ALA A 31 1.81 9.38 0.55
CA ALA A 31 1.50 10.64 -0.11
C ALA A 31 1.96 11.81 0.75
N LYS A 32 2.79 12.71 0.18
CA LYS A 32 3.11 14.00 0.82
C LYS A 32 1.94 14.97 0.78
N SER A 33 1.02 14.76 -0.14
CA SER A 33 -0.07 15.68 -0.44
C SER A 33 -1.35 15.28 0.29
N GLU A 34 -2.22 16.27 0.50
CA GLU A 34 -3.54 16.04 1.07
C GLU A 34 -4.42 15.16 0.15
N PRO A 35 -5.35 14.37 0.73
CA PRO A 35 -6.30 13.59 -0.03
C PRO A 35 -7.07 14.45 -1.05
N GLY A 36 -7.11 13.99 -2.31
CA GLY A 36 -7.84 14.68 -3.39
C GLY A 36 -7.10 15.85 -4.05
N SER A 37 -5.85 16.15 -3.64
CA SER A 37 -5.02 17.21 -4.22
C SER A 37 -4.67 17.02 -5.71
N ARG A 38 -4.77 15.79 -6.23
CA ARG A 38 -4.34 15.38 -7.58
C ARG A 38 -2.84 15.59 -7.86
N LEU A 39 -2.04 15.81 -6.80
CA LEU A 39 -0.59 15.91 -6.89
C LEU A 39 0.04 14.56 -6.60
N ASP A 40 0.84 14.09 -7.56
CA ASP A 40 1.60 12.85 -7.43
C ASP A 40 2.95 13.12 -6.77
N ARG A 41 2.96 13.12 -5.43
CA ARG A 41 4.16 13.40 -4.62
C ARG A 41 4.34 12.30 -3.57
N HIS A 42 5.26 11.38 -3.85
CA HIS A 42 5.55 10.29 -2.95
C HIS A 42 6.28 10.74 -1.68
N ALA A 43 6.03 10.03 -0.59
CA ALA A 43 6.79 10.03 0.65
C ALA A 43 7.25 8.61 0.97
N SER A 44 8.26 8.50 1.83
CA SER A 44 8.58 7.25 2.52
C SER A 44 7.38 6.75 3.32
N LEU A 45 7.26 5.44 3.50
CA LEU A 45 6.13 4.83 4.18
C LEU A 45 6.01 5.34 5.61
N GLY A 46 4.83 5.85 5.97
CA GLY A 46 4.54 6.43 7.27
C GLY A 46 4.98 7.87 7.46
N ALA A 47 5.67 8.47 6.48
CA ALA A 47 6.07 9.87 6.51
C ALA A 47 5.07 10.80 5.80
N GLY A 48 4.01 10.24 5.21
CA GLY A 48 2.96 10.97 4.51
C GLY A 48 1.59 10.88 5.17
N THR A 49 0.55 11.13 4.38
CA THR A 49 -0.85 11.22 4.83
C THR A 49 -1.58 9.87 4.83
N ILE A 50 -1.01 8.81 4.24
CA ILE A 50 -1.58 7.45 4.28
C ILE A 50 -1.20 6.75 5.58
N GLY A 51 0.08 6.79 5.95
CA GLY A 51 0.55 6.27 7.23
C GLY A 51 0.73 4.75 7.26
N TRP A 52 1.51 4.29 8.24
CA TRP A 52 1.88 2.88 8.38
C TRP A 52 0.73 1.91 8.60
N GLN A 53 -0.36 2.35 9.23
CA GLN A 53 -1.48 1.46 9.54
C GLN A 53 -2.08 0.83 8.27
N THR A 54 -2.24 1.62 7.21
CA THR A 54 -2.75 1.12 5.92
C THR A 54 -1.75 0.18 5.24
N PHE A 55 -0.45 0.48 5.27
CA PHE A 55 0.56 -0.39 4.65
C PHE A 55 0.75 -1.71 5.42
N ASP A 56 0.69 -1.67 6.75
CA ASP A 56 0.71 -2.87 7.58
C ASP A 56 -0.53 -3.75 7.28
N HIS A 57 -1.72 -3.15 7.12
CA HIS A 57 -2.95 -3.85 6.74
C HIS A 57 -2.83 -4.51 5.36
N ILE A 58 -2.35 -3.76 4.35
CA ILE A 58 -2.12 -4.27 2.99
C ILE A 58 -1.17 -5.48 3.00
N ALA A 59 -0.06 -5.38 3.73
CA ALA A 59 0.96 -6.44 3.75
C ALA A 59 0.49 -7.71 4.47
N SER A 60 -0.47 -7.60 5.39
CA SER A 60 -1.07 -8.73 6.10
C SER A 60 -2.29 -9.35 5.40
N ASP A 61 -2.71 -8.80 4.26
CA ASP A 61 -3.93 -9.21 3.58
C ASP A 61 -3.69 -10.40 2.63
N GLU A 62 -4.32 -11.52 2.94
CA GLU A 62 -4.22 -12.78 2.16
C GLU A 62 -4.61 -12.63 0.69
N ARG A 63 -5.46 -11.64 0.35
CA ARG A 63 -5.80 -11.33 -1.06
C ARG A 63 -4.57 -10.96 -1.89
N PHE A 64 -3.50 -10.50 -1.24
CA PHE A 64 -2.29 -9.98 -1.87
C PHE A 64 -1.02 -10.79 -1.55
N ALA A 65 -1.13 -11.91 -0.83
CA ALA A 65 0.02 -12.69 -0.34
C ALA A 65 1.02 -13.10 -1.44
N ASN A 66 0.52 -13.39 -2.65
CA ASN A 66 1.34 -13.79 -3.81
C ASN A 66 1.50 -12.69 -4.87
N MET A 67 1.22 -11.44 -4.50
CA MET A 67 1.25 -10.31 -5.41
C MET A 67 2.52 -9.48 -5.22
N PRO A 68 3.20 -9.06 -6.30
CA PRO A 68 4.28 -8.09 -6.22
C PRO A 68 3.81 -6.77 -5.57
N LEU A 69 4.46 -6.41 -4.45
CA LEU A 69 4.33 -5.12 -3.79
C LEU A 69 5.63 -4.34 -4.04
N VAL A 70 5.56 -3.23 -4.76
CA VAL A 70 6.71 -2.47 -5.24
C VAL A 70 6.78 -1.12 -4.52
N LEU A 71 7.94 -0.75 -3.99
CA LEU A 71 8.17 0.58 -3.43
C LEU A 71 8.67 1.52 -4.52
N GLU A 72 8.11 2.72 -4.60
CA GLU A 72 8.63 3.85 -5.40
C GLU A 72 8.77 5.09 -4.48
N THR A 73 9.13 4.84 -3.22
CA THR A 73 9.35 5.87 -2.20
C THR A 73 10.63 6.66 -2.48
N ILE A 74 10.69 7.89 -1.98
CA ILE A 74 11.69 8.89 -2.39
C ILE A 74 13.08 8.71 -1.77
N ASP A 75 13.23 7.84 -0.76
CA ASP A 75 14.46 7.68 0.00
C ASP A 75 14.88 6.21 -0.02
N GLU A 76 15.76 5.88 -0.95
CA GLU A 76 16.26 4.51 -1.16
C GLU A 76 17.03 3.98 0.05
N SER A 77 17.56 4.86 0.89
CA SER A 77 18.27 4.46 2.12
C SER A 77 17.34 3.79 3.13
N LEU A 78 16.03 4.05 3.03
CA LEU A 78 15.00 3.47 3.90
C LEU A 78 14.39 2.18 3.36
N TRP A 79 14.60 1.84 2.08
CA TRP A 79 13.95 0.70 1.44
C TRP A 79 14.20 -0.62 2.17
N ALA A 80 15.41 -0.87 2.64
CA ALA A 80 15.72 -2.10 3.38
C ALA A 80 14.86 -2.22 4.66
N ALA A 81 14.68 -1.12 5.38
CA ALA A 81 13.86 -1.08 6.59
C ALA A 81 12.35 -1.16 6.28
N GLU A 82 11.90 -0.46 5.24
CA GLU A 82 10.51 -0.48 4.78
C GLU A 82 10.11 -1.89 4.32
N VAL A 83 10.93 -2.53 3.49
CA VAL A 83 10.73 -3.91 3.04
C VAL A 83 10.75 -4.90 4.21
N ALA A 84 11.70 -4.75 5.13
CA ALA A 84 11.78 -5.63 6.31
C ALA A 84 10.51 -5.55 7.16
N ARG A 85 9.97 -4.34 7.37
CA ARG A 85 8.72 -4.14 8.10
C ARG A 85 7.53 -4.79 7.39
N LEU A 86 7.36 -4.56 6.09
CA LEU A 86 6.27 -5.15 5.32
C LEU A 86 6.34 -6.69 5.35
N ARG A 87 7.53 -7.28 5.17
CA ARG A 87 7.73 -8.74 5.29
C ARG A 87 7.44 -9.28 6.69
N GLY A 88 7.65 -8.48 7.73
CA GLY A 88 7.25 -8.83 9.09
C GLY A 88 5.73 -8.92 9.30
N ARG A 89 4.93 -8.47 8.33
CA ARG A 89 3.45 -8.52 8.36
C ARG A 89 2.86 -9.64 7.52
N THR A 90 3.62 -10.23 6.59
CA THR A 90 3.13 -11.29 5.72
C THR A 90 2.98 -12.59 6.51
N SER A 91 1.81 -13.22 6.44
CA SER A 91 1.60 -14.59 6.91
C SER A 91 2.53 -15.51 6.13
N HIS A 92 3.59 -16.02 6.76
CA HIS A 92 4.43 -17.04 6.14
C HIS A 92 3.64 -18.35 6.18
N GLY A 93 3.10 -18.75 5.03
CA GLY A 93 2.67 -20.13 4.78
C GLY A 93 3.86 -21.05 4.58
#